data_AF-A0A0C3EVL7-F1
#
_entry.id   AF-A0A0C3EVL7-F1
#
_cell.length_a   1.000
_cell.length_b   1.000
_cell.length_c   1.000
_cell.angle_alpha   90.00
_cell.angle_beta   90.00
_cell.angle_gamma   90.00
#
_symmetry.space_group_name_H-M   'P 1'
#
loop_
_entity.id
_entity.type
_entity.pdbx_description
1 polymer ?
#
loop_
_entity_poly.entity_id
_entity_poly.type
_entity_poly.pdbx_seq_one_letter_code
_entity_poly.pdbx_strand_id
1 'polypeptide(L)'
;CHCAKSTDQYVQLLLRTKLFPASFKNPKTAFTFEVLDHFLVNSLECKMAAMTFMSKIRRLTNEAFPSHVLDHYCELLRVSREWRDLHNRIQAGFVHDRPDIPVDGGLALFCPACPQMDINIPPEIEWKPEDKLLYRPQLVVDGNMKLVHLIMKRPEDDVSLSDGELFMVKRVPYAEHLANAPQRQPKLKCNNHRAQNNVNVNRNHLDCTGKGACACARHGAFVPNCVVNFQKGER
;
A
#
# COMPACT_ATOMS: atom_id res chain seq x y z
N CYS A 1 -23.66 -23.64 -0.44
CA CYS A 1 -24.34 -24.93 -0.25
C CYS A 1 -23.32 -26.02 0.02
N HIS A 2 -23.72 -27.03 0.79
CA HIS A 2 -22.92 -28.23 1.08
C HIS A 2 -23.17 -29.36 0.07
N CYS A 3 -23.48 -29.02 -1.19
CA CYS A 3 -23.72 -30.02 -2.23
C CYS A 3 -22.44 -30.79 -2.55
N ALA A 4 -22.53 -32.07 -2.88
CA ALA A 4 -21.37 -32.96 -3.07
C ALA A 4 -20.36 -32.52 -4.17
N LYS A 5 -20.74 -31.60 -5.07
CA LYS A 5 -19.87 -31.02 -6.12
C LYS A 5 -19.72 -29.50 -6.01
N SER A 6 -20.01 -28.92 -4.84
CA SER A 6 -19.87 -27.47 -4.66
C SER A 6 -18.40 -27.09 -4.48
N THR A 7 -18.03 -25.93 -5.03
CA THR A 7 -16.73 -25.31 -4.76
C THR A 7 -16.62 -24.89 -3.30
N ASP A 8 -15.44 -24.52 -2.82
CA ASP A 8 -15.25 -24.06 -1.45
C ASP A 8 -16.22 -22.94 -1.06
N GLN A 9 -16.61 -22.90 0.22
CA GLN A 9 -17.65 -21.99 0.70
C GLN A 9 -17.32 -20.52 0.42
N TYR A 10 -16.05 -20.11 0.56
CA TYR A 10 -15.62 -18.75 0.26
C TYR A 10 -15.77 -18.40 -1.23
N VAL A 11 -15.52 -19.35 -2.13
CA VAL A 11 -15.69 -19.18 -3.58
C VAL A 11 -17.17 -19.00 -3.91
N GLN A 12 -18.04 -19.79 -3.29
CA GLN A 12 -19.48 -19.64 -3.47
C GLN A 12 -19.97 -18.27 -2.99
N LEU A 13 -19.49 -17.80 -1.83
CA LEU A 13 -19.83 -16.49 -1.28
C LEU A 13 -19.39 -15.35 -2.21
N LEU A 14 -18.14 -15.41 -2.69
CA LEU A 14 -17.53 -14.39 -3.53
C LEU A 14 -18.19 -14.34 -4.92
N LEU A 15 -18.25 -15.47 -5.62
CA LEU A 15 -18.61 -15.51 -7.05
C LEU A 15 -20.12 -15.52 -7.29
N ARG A 16 -20.92 -16.13 -6.40
CA ARG A 16 -22.37 -16.26 -6.64
C ARG A 16 -23.20 -15.21 -5.92
N THR A 17 -22.77 -14.79 -4.73
CA THR A 17 -23.56 -13.90 -3.86
C THR A 17 -22.96 -12.51 -3.68
N LYS A 18 -21.80 -12.21 -4.29
CA LYS A 18 -21.08 -10.93 -4.11
C LYS A 18 -20.83 -10.59 -2.64
N LEU A 19 -20.53 -11.62 -1.86
CA LEU A 19 -20.21 -11.53 -0.44
C LEU A 19 -18.73 -11.88 -0.26
N PHE A 20 -17.96 -10.93 0.24
CA PHE A 20 -16.58 -11.15 0.62
C PHE A 20 -16.52 -11.65 2.06
N PRO A 21 -16.09 -12.90 2.30
CA PRO A 21 -16.08 -13.47 3.63
C PRO A 21 -14.99 -12.84 4.50
N ALA A 22 -15.30 -12.60 5.78
CA ALA A 22 -14.31 -12.13 6.75
C ALA A 22 -13.31 -13.22 7.18
N SER A 23 -13.54 -14.48 6.80
CA SER A 23 -12.62 -15.59 7.04
C SER A 23 -12.85 -16.71 6.01
N PHE A 24 -11.78 -17.39 5.60
CA PHE A 24 -11.87 -18.39 4.53
C PHE A 24 -12.16 -19.82 5.03
N LYS A 25 -11.79 -20.16 6.27
CA LYS A 25 -11.94 -21.53 6.81
C LYS A 25 -13.37 -21.85 7.29
N ASN A 26 -14.02 -20.90 7.96
CA ASN A 26 -15.38 -21.05 8.48
C ASN A 26 -16.10 -19.69 8.48
N PRO A 27 -16.57 -19.22 7.31
CA PRO A 27 -17.15 -17.89 7.17
C PRO A 27 -18.46 -17.77 7.92
N LYS A 28 -18.46 -17.00 9.01
CA LYS A 28 -19.67 -16.60 9.77
C LYS A 28 -20.10 -15.16 9.54
N THR A 29 -19.19 -14.34 8.99
CA THR A 29 -19.40 -12.93 8.68
C THR A 29 -18.90 -12.68 7.27
N ALA A 30 -19.62 -11.86 6.51
CA ALA A 30 -19.22 -11.42 5.18
C ALA A 30 -19.70 -9.99 4.94
N PHE A 31 -19.00 -9.27 4.07
CA PHE A 31 -19.38 -7.94 3.61
C PHE A 31 -19.82 -8.02 2.15
N THR A 32 -20.82 -7.23 1.75
CA THR A 32 -21.15 -7.09 0.33
C THR A 32 -20.05 -6.29 -0.36
N PHE A 33 -19.85 -6.53 -1.66
CA PHE A 33 -18.90 -5.76 -2.45
C PHE A 33 -19.22 -4.26 -2.41
N GLU A 34 -20.51 -3.91 -2.47
CA GLU A 34 -20.99 -2.53 -2.38
C GLU A 34 -20.54 -1.83 -1.08
N VAL A 35 -20.61 -2.52 0.07
CA VAL A 35 -20.14 -1.95 1.34
C VAL A 35 -18.63 -1.69 1.32
N LEU A 36 -17.85 -2.58 0.69
CA LEU A 36 -16.39 -2.43 0.57
C LEU A 36 -16.00 -1.30 -0.38
N ASP A 37 -16.71 -1.17 -1.51
CA ASP A 37 -16.52 -0.08 -2.47
C ASP A 37 -16.92 1.26 -1.87
N HIS A 38 -18.05 1.30 -1.16
CA HIS A 38 -18.48 2.49 -0.42
C HIS A 38 -17.45 2.87 0.63
N PHE A 39 -16.92 1.89 1.39
CA PHE A 39 -15.90 2.16 2.37
C PHE A 39 -14.64 2.76 1.72
N LEU A 40 -14.18 2.16 0.61
CA LEU A 40 -13.03 2.65 -0.16
C LEU A 40 -13.21 4.11 -0.59
N VAL A 41 -14.33 4.43 -1.24
CA VAL A 41 -14.62 5.80 -1.70
C VAL A 41 -14.75 6.79 -0.54
N ASN A 42 -15.45 6.42 0.55
CA ASN A 42 -15.57 7.29 1.73
C ASN A 42 -14.22 7.53 2.42
N SER A 43 -13.33 6.54 2.44
CA SER A 43 -11.97 6.72 2.96
C SER A 43 -11.12 7.63 2.08
N LEU A 44 -11.25 7.55 0.75
CA LEU A 44 -10.48 8.36 -0.19
C LEU A 44 -10.98 9.81 -0.27
N GLU A 45 -12.28 10.00 -0.53
CA GLU A 45 -12.86 11.32 -0.80
C GLU A 45 -13.20 12.08 0.49
N CYS A 46 -13.79 11.39 1.47
CA CYS A 46 -14.27 12.02 2.69
C CYS A 46 -13.29 11.93 3.86
N LYS A 47 -12.13 11.28 3.67
CA LYS A 47 -11.16 10.98 4.73
C LYS A 47 -11.81 10.32 5.95
N MET A 48 -12.84 9.51 5.71
CA MET A 48 -13.62 8.89 6.77
C MET A 48 -12.82 7.76 7.42
N ALA A 49 -12.65 7.84 8.73
CA ALA A 49 -12.07 6.75 9.52
C ALA A 49 -12.98 5.52 9.52
N ALA A 50 -12.40 4.32 9.56
CA ALA A 50 -13.14 3.06 9.57
C ALA A 50 -14.14 2.96 10.74
N MET A 51 -13.81 3.47 11.93
CA MET A 51 -14.74 3.53 13.08
C MET A 51 -15.98 4.37 12.77
N THR A 52 -15.80 5.51 12.12
CA THR A 52 -16.91 6.41 11.72
C THR A 52 -17.77 5.74 10.66
N PHE A 53 -17.14 5.05 9.70
CA PHE A 53 -17.88 4.28 8.70
C PHE A 53 -18.70 3.15 9.32
N MET A 54 -18.12 2.38 10.24
CA MET A 54 -18.86 1.33 10.96
C MET A 54 -20.01 1.92 11.78
N SER A 55 -19.79 3.07 12.43
CA SER A 55 -20.86 3.80 13.14
C SER A 55 -21.99 4.25 12.20
N LYS A 56 -21.65 4.68 10.98
CA LYS A 56 -22.63 5.01 9.93
C LYS A 56 -23.44 3.78 9.54
N ILE A 57 -22.80 2.64 9.29
CA ILE A 57 -23.48 1.37 8.97
C ILE A 57 -24.43 0.96 10.10
N ARG A 58 -24.02 1.08 11.35
CA ARG A 58 -24.87 0.77 12.52
C ARG A 58 -26.12 1.63 12.56
N ARG A 59 -25.99 2.95 12.32
CA ARG A 59 -27.13 3.88 12.26
C ARG A 59 -28.07 3.59 11.10
N LEU A 60 -27.53 3.25 9.92
CA LEU A 60 -28.35 2.87 8.77
C LEU A 60 -29.08 1.54 8.97
N THR A 61 -28.47 0.61 9.74
CA THR A 61 -29.06 -0.70 10.01
C THR A 61 -30.16 -0.63 11.06
N ASN A 62 -29.94 0.15 12.13
CA ASN A 62 -30.95 0.40 13.17
C ASN A 62 -30.75 1.82 13.70
N GLU A 63 -31.60 2.74 13.23
CA GLU A 63 -31.53 4.15 13.60
C GLU A 63 -31.90 4.39 15.08
N ALA A 64 -32.91 3.66 15.57
CA ALA A 64 -33.42 3.81 16.94
C ALA A 64 -32.41 3.32 17.99
N PHE A 65 -31.73 2.20 17.71
CA PHE A 65 -30.76 1.58 18.62
C PHE A 65 -29.48 1.14 17.88
N PRO A 66 -28.64 2.08 17.41
CA PRO A 66 -27.41 1.74 16.68
C PRO A 66 -26.42 0.92 17.53
N SER A 67 -26.48 1.07 18.85
CA SER A 67 -25.66 0.34 19.81
C SER A 67 -25.94 -1.17 19.80
N HIS A 68 -27.16 -1.60 19.46
CA HIS A 68 -27.56 -3.01 19.43
C HIS A 68 -27.05 -3.74 18.18
N VAL A 69 -26.65 -3.01 17.14
CA VAL A 69 -26.01 -3.59 15.95
C VAL A 69 -24.59 -4.01 16.33
N LEU A 70 -24.25 -5.26 16.01
CA LEU A 70 -22.92 -5.83 16.25
C LEU A 70 -21.83 -4.99 15.58
N ASP A 71 -20.70 -4.88 16.28
CA ASP A 71 -19.53 -4.17 15.76
C ASP A 71 -18.60 -5.13 15.04
N HIS A 72 -18.41 -4.90 13.74
CA HIS A 72 -17.54 -5.68 12.86
C HIS A 72 -16.34 -4.86 12.36
N TYR A 73 -15.90 -3.87 13.16
CA TYR A 73 -14.80 -2.97 12.83
C TYR A 73 -13.50 -3.71 12.47
N CYS A 74 -13.09 -4.68 13.28
CA CYS A 74 -11.85 -5.43 13.05
C CYS A 74 -11.90 -6.23 11.75
N GLU A 75 -13.05 -6.86 11.48
CA GLU A 75 -13.31 -7.60 10.25
C GLU A 75 -13.30 -6.66 9.03
N LEU A 76 -13.93 -5.48 9.13
CA LEU A 76 -13.92 -4.47 8.07
C LEU A 76 -12.49 -4.01 7.76
N LEU A 77 -11.67 -3.75 8.77
CA LEU A 77 -10.26 -3.36 8.57
C LEU A 77 -9.46 -4.43 7.82
N ARG A 78 -9.62 -5.70 8.17
CA ARG A 78 -8.94 -6.81 7.48
C ARG A 78 -9.47 -6.96 6.05
N VAL A 79 -10.77 -7.12 5.89
CA VAL A 79 -11.39 -7.38 4.58
C VAL A 79 -11.17 -6.21 3.63
N SER A 80 -11.18 -4.96 4.10
CA SER A 80 -10.86 -3.81 3.24
C SER A 80 -9.42 -3.80 2.73
N ARG A 81 -8.46 -4.38 3.47
CA ARG A 81 -7.07 -4.55 2.99
C ARG A 81 -7.01 -5.60 1.90
N GLU A 82 -7.63 -6.76 2.13
CA GLU A 82 -7.73 -7.86 1.17
C GLU A 82 -8.48 -7.42 -0.11
N TRP A 83 -9.55 -6.65 0.04
CA TRP A 83 -10.33 -6.09 -1.07
C TRP A 83 -9.48 -5.19 -1.97
N ARG A 84 -8.68 -4.29 -1.37
CA ARG A 84 -7.77 -3.41 -2.12
C ARG A 84 -6.66 -4.20 -2.80
N ASP A 85 -6.08 -5.19 -2.12
CA ASP A 85 -5.06 -6.06 -2.71
C ASP A 85 -5.60 -6.81 -3.93
N LEU A 86 -6.79 -7.39 -3.80
CA LEU A 86 -7.48 -8.05 -4.91
C LEU A 86 -7.70 -7.09 -6.10
N HIS A 87 -8.13 -5.85 -5.84
CA HIS A 87 -8.30 -4.85 -6.89
C HIS A 87 -6.99 -4.49 -7.58
N ASN A 88 -5.91 -4.31 -6.82
CA ASN A 88 -4.58 -4.04 -7.38
C ASN A 88 -4.13 -5.19 -8.29
N ARG A 89 -4.33 -6.44 -7.87
CA ARG A 89 -3.99 -7.63 -8.68
C ARG A 89 -4.83 -7.75 -9.95
N ILE A 90 -6.13 -7.44 -9.87
CA ILE A 90 -7.02 -7.39 -11.05
C ILE A 90 -6.56 -6.29 -12.01
N GLN A 91 -6.29 -5.08 -11.51
CA GLN A 91 -5.84 -3.95 -12.33
C GLN A 91 -4.51 -4.23 -13.03
N ALA A 92 -3.59 -4.92 -12.36
CA ALA A 92 -2.32 -5.34 -12.95
C ALA A 92 -2.47 -6.47 -14.00
N GLY A 93 -3.66 -7.04 -14.16
CA GLY A 93 -3.92 -8.15 -15.08
C GLY A 93 -3.33 -9.49 -14.63
N PHE A 94 -2.96 -9.62 -13.35
CA PHE A 94 -2.34 -10.83 -12.79
C PHE A 94 -3.29 -12.03 -12.76
N VAL A 95 -4.60 -11.78 -12.77
CA VAL A 95 -5.64 -12.81 -12.76
C VAL A 95 -5.91 -13.39 -14.17
N HIS A 96 -5.29 -12.81 -15.22
CA HIS A 96 -5.25 -13.38 -16.57
C HIS A 96 -3.99 -14.23 -16.73
N ASP A 97 -3.95 -15.18 -17.68
CA ASP A 97 -2.90 -16.21 -17.91
C ASP A 97 -1.45 -15.65 -18.02
N ARG A 98 -0.92 -15.14 -16.91
CA ARG A 98 0.47 -14.73 -16.72
C ARG A 98 1.05 -15.68 -15.66
N PRO A 99 1.96 -16.59 -16.06
CA PRO A 99 2.53 -17.57 -15.13
C PRO A 99 3.58 -16.99 -14.18
N ASP A 100 3.86 -15.69 -14.24
CA ASP A 100 5.02 -15.10 -13.58
C ASP A 100 4.62 -14.45 -12.25
N ILE A 101 5.31 -14.81 -11.17
CA ILE A 101 5.30 -14.09 -9.89
C ILE A 101 5.49 -12.58 -10.18
N PRO A 102 4.76 -11.66 -9.52
CA PRO A 102 4.93 -10.23 -9.76
C PRO A 102 6.40 -9.85 -9.61
N VAL A 103 6.97 -9.23 -10.64
CA VAL A 103 8.25 -8.52 -10.53
C VAL A 103 8.12 -7.42 -9.48
N ASP A 104 9.25 -7.00 -8.93
CA ASP A 104 9.30 -5.94 -7.92
C ASP A 104 8.66 -4.66 -8.49
N GLY A 105 7.60 -4.18 -7.82
CA GLY A 105 6.78 -3.07 -8.29
C GLY A 105 5.80 -3.38 -9.43
N GLY A 106 5.68 -4.64 -9.85
CA GLY A 106 4.89 -5.05 -11.02
C GLY A 106 3.37 -4.87 -10.89
N LEU A 107 2.85 -4.69 -9.68
CA LEU A 107 1.44 -4.35 -9.47
C LEU A 107 1.19 -2.83 -9.46
N ALA A 108 2.24 -2.00 -9.39
CA ALA A 108 2.09 -0.55 -9.31
C ALA A 108 2.02 0.08 -10.70
N LEU A 109 1.07 1.01 -10.86
CA LEU A 109 0.97 1.83 -12.05
C LEU A 109 1.97 2.99 -11.96
N PHE A 110 2.91 3.04 -12.90
CA PHE A 110 3.77 4.21 -13.08
C PHE A 110 3.13 5.25 -14.01
N CYS A 111 3.73 6.44 -14.11
CA CYS A 111 3.21 7.53 -14.93
C CYS A 111 3.19 7.15 -16.42
N PRO A 112 2.00 7.06 -17.06
CA PRO A 112 1.91 6.69 -18.47
C PRO A 112 2.55 7.72 -19.42
N ALA A 113 2.69 8.96 -18.95
CA ALA A 113 3.27 10.06 -19.72
C ALA A 113 4.79 10.22 -19.51
N CYS A 114 5.39 9.57 -18.50
CA CYS A 114 6.83 9.62 -18.32
C CYS A 114 7.49 8.54 -19.23
N PRO A 115 8.69 8.79 -19.79
CA PRO A 115 9.41 7.81 -20.59
C PRO A 115 9.65 6.52 -19.80
N GLN A 116 9.32 5.38 -20.40
CA GLN A 116 9.44 4.04 -19.84
C GLN A 116 10.09 3.11 -20.86
N MET A 117 11.32 2.68 -20.54
CA MET A 117 12.07 1.70 -21.34
C MET A 117 11.21 0.47 -21.62
N ASP A 118 11.31 -0.05 -22.84
CA ASP A 118 10.60 -1.25 -23.30
C ASP A 118 9.06 -1.16 -23.30
N ILE A 119 8.49 0.01 -23.01
CA ILE A 119 7.04 0.22 -22.93
C ILE A 119 6.58 1.29 -23.93
N ASN A 120 7.05 2.52 -23.80
CA ASN A 120 6.53 3.66 -24.56
C ASN A 120 7.60 4.55 -25.22
N ILE A 121 8.85 4.09 -25.23
CA ILE A 121 9.97 4.76 -25.94
C ILE A 121 10.75 3.75 -26.79
N PRO A 122 11.41 4.19 -27.88
CA PRO A 122 12.26 3.34 -28.70
C PRO A 122 13.41 2.72 -27.88
N PRO A 123 13.97 1.57 -28.30
CA PRO A 123 15.14 0.98 -27.65
C PRO A 123 16.36 1.90 -27.76
N GLU A 124 17.28 1.81 -26.79
CA GLU A 124 18.43 2.73 -26.66
C GLU A 124 19.31 2.79 -27.93
N ILE A 125 19.38 1.70 -28.70
CA ILE A 125 20.13 1.63 -29.96
C ILE A 125 19.62 2.59 -31.05
N GLU A 126 18.34 2.98 -30.98
CA GLU A 126 17.72 3.92 -31.92
C GLU A 126 17.85 5.37 -31.48
N TRP A 127 18.42 5.63 -30.29
CA TRP A 127 18.49 6.98 -29.74
C TRP A 127 19.56 7.81 -30.44
N LYS A 128 19.16 9.00 -30.89
CA LYS A 128 20.13 10.00 -31.32
C LYS A 128 20.80 10.63 -30.10
N PRO A 129 22.05 11.10 -30.20
CA PRO A 129 22.75 11.78 -29.10
C PRO A 129 21.94 12.93 -28.47
N GLU A 130 21.18 13.67 -29.28
CA GLU A 130 20.30 14.77 -28.87
C GLU A 130 19.03 14.33 -28.12
N ASP A 131 18.54 13.11 -28.34
CA ASP A 131 17.27 12.62 -27.78
C ASP A 131 17.42 12.10 -26.34
N LYS A 132 18.65 11.99 -25.82
CA LYS A 132 18.91 11.45 -24.47
C LYS A 132 18.16 12.19 -23.36
N LEU A 133 17.95 13.49 -23.51
CA LEU A 133 17.20 14.28 -22.54
C LEU A 133 15.67 14.12 -22.68
N LEU A 134 15.19 13.76 -23.87
CA LEU A 134 13.78 13.50 -24.14
C LEU A 134 13.31 12.22 -23.43
N TYR A 135 14.14 11.18 -23.46
CA TYR A 135 13.83 9.87 -22.89
C TYR A 135 14.17 9.75 -21.40
N ARG A 136 14.68 10.82 -20.77
CA ARG A 136 15.03 10.80 -19.35
C ARG A 136 13.83 11.22 -18.48
N PRO A 137 13.28 10.33 -17.64
CA PRO A 137 12.24 10.72 -16.70
C PRO A 137 12.81 11.72 -15.68
N GLN A 138 12.05 12.80 -15.43
CA GLN A 138 12.36 13.73 -14.35
C GLN A 138 11.77 13.18 -13.07
N LEU A 139 12.61 12.85 -12.10
CA LEU A 139 12.19 12.29 -10.82
C LEU A 139 12.47 13.29 -9.70
N VAL A 140 11.55 13.37 -8.75
CA VAL A 140 11.70 14.08 -7.46
C VAL A 140 11.71 13.06 -6.34
N VAL A 141 12.43 13.38 -5.27
CA VAL A 141 12.49 12.57 -4.06
C VAL A 141 12.02 13.45 -2.91
N ASP A 142 11.09 12.93 -2.11
CA ASP A 142 10.57 13.63 -0.94
C ASP A 142 10.41 12.68 0.24
N GLY A 143 10.45 13.24 1.45
CA GLY A 143 10.36 12.52 2.72
C GLY A 143 9.23 13.05 3.59
N ASN A 144 8.37 12.16 4.09
CA ASN A 144 7.32 12.49 5.05
C ASN A 144 7.61 11.88 6.43
N MET A 145 8.02 12.72 7.37
CA MET A 145 8.37 12.35 8.75
C MET A 145 7.17 12.33 9.73
N LYS A 146 5.95 12.50 9.20
CA LYS A 146 4.71 12.36 9.99
C LYS A 146 4.06 10.98 9.80
N LEU A 147 4.44 10.26 8.75
CA LEU A 147 4.00 8.88 8.50
C LEU A 147 4.80 7.90 9.37
N VAL A 148 4.53 7.95 10.67
CA VAL A 148 5.14 7.06 11.65
C VAL A 148 4.39 5.73 11.72
N HIS A 149 5.11 4.66 12.01
CA HIS A 149 4.54 3.36 12.33
C HIS A 149 5.03 2.92 13.72
N LEU A 150 4.11 2.33 14.47
CA LEU A 150 4.36 1.83 15.82
C LEU A 150 4.84 0.39 15.72
N ILE A 151 5.74 0.01 16.64
CA ILE A 151 6.11 -1.39 16.77
C ILE A 151 4.86 -2.20 17.08
N MET A 152 4.59 -3.20 16.23
CA MET A 152 3.45 -4.09 16.40
C MET A 152 3.61 -4.93 17.66
N LYS A 153 2.54 -5.04 18.45
CA LYS A 153 2.53 -5.86 19.67
C LYS A 153 2.81 -7.34 19.39
N ARG A 154 2.39 -7.81 18.21
CA ARG A 154 2.59 -9.17 17.69
C ARG A 154 3.12 -9.07 16.26
N PRO A 155 4.45 -8.96 16.06
CA PRO A 155 5.05 -8.85 14.73
C PRO A 155 4.74 -10.04 13.83
N GLU A 156 4.54 -11.22 14.40
CA GLU A 156 4.14 -12.45 13.70
C GLU A 156 2.78 -12.35 13.00
N ASP A 157 1.90 -11.45 13.47
CA ASP A 157 0.60 -11.18 12.86
C ASP A 157 0.68 -10.11 11.75
N ASP A 158 1.80 -9.38 11.61
CA ASP A 158 1.98 -8.34 10.58
C ASP A 158 2.39 -8.95 9.23
N VAL A 159 1.42 -9.59 8.59
CA VAL A 159 1.60 -10.20 7.27
C VAL A 159 1.35 -9.17 6.17
N SER A 160 2.36 -8.96 5.33
CA SER A 160 2.22 -8.13 4.13
C SER A 160 1.50 -8.91 3.02
N LEU A 161 0.50 -8.29 2.38
CA LEU A 161 -0.21 -8.87 1.23
C LEU A 161 0.54 -8.66 -0.09
N SER A 162 1.42 -7.66 -0.16
CA SER A 162 2.05 -7.19 -1.40
C SER A 162 3.46 -6.64 -1.11
N ASP A 163 4.33 -7.44 -0.46
CA ASP A 163 5.67 -6.99 -0.06
C ASP A 163 6.57 -6.77 -1.29
N GLY A 164 6.90 -5.52 -1.57
CA GLY A 164 7.69 -5.16 -2.75
C GLY A 164 6.94 -5.16 -4.07
N GLU A 165 5.68 -5.60 -4.11
CA GLU A 165 4.92 -5.79 -5.36
C GLU A 165 4.32 -4.48 -5.88
N LEU A 166 4.18 -3.46 -5.03
CA LEU A 166 3.62 -2.14 -5.34
C LEU A 166 4.71 -1.05 -5.23
N PHE A 167 4.37 0.11 -4.67
CA PHE A 167 5.29 1.24 -4.54
C PHE A 167 6.39 1.04 -3.49
N MET A 168 6.13 0.25 -2.44
CA MET A 168 7.10 0.01 -1.37
C MET A 168 8.17 -0.97 -1.82
N VAL A 169 9.42 -0.79 -1.36
CA VAL A 169 10.49 -1.79 -1.50
C VAL A 169 10.22 -3.03 -0.64
N LYS A 170 10.81 -4.17 -1.02
CA LYS A 170 10.74 -5.40 -0.20
C LYS A 170 11.38 -5.19 1.16
N ARG A 171 10.73 -5.70 2.21
CA ARG A 171 11.20 -5.54 3.61
C ARG A 171 12.58 -6.15 3.85
N VAL A 172 12.78 -7.42 3.45
CA VAL A 172 14.02 -8.16 3.78
C VAL A 172 15.27 -7.58 3.08
N PRO A 173 15.29 -7.41 1.74
CA PRO A 173 16.45 -6.83 1.06
C PRO A 173 16.75 -5.39 1.52
N TYR A 174 15.71 -4.62 1.84
CA TYR A 174 15.90 -3.26 2.36
C TYR A 174 16.50 -3.27 3.77
N ALA A 175 16.09 -4.19 4.65
CA ALA A 175 16.70 -4.34 5.97
C ALA A 175 18.18 -4.72 5.87
N GLU A 176 18.53 -5.62 4.95
CA GLU A 176 19.93 -5.99 4.65
C GLU A 176 20.72 -4.80 4.11
N HIS A 177 20.12 -4.00 3.21
CA HIS A 177 20.73 -2.77 2.74
C HIS A 177 21.03 -1.81 3.89
N LEU A 178 20.06 -1.57 4.79
CA LEU A 178 20.23 -0.68 5.94
C LEU A 178 21.31 -1.14 6.91
N ALA A 179 21.50 -2.45 7.07
CA ALA A 179 22.56 -3.01 7.91
C ALA A 179 23.97 -2.74 7.34
N ASN A 180 24.10 -2.68 6.01
CA ASN A 180 25.36 -2.51 5.31
C ASN A 180 25.62 -1.07 4.83
N ALA A 181 24.60 -0.20 4.87
CA ALA A 181 24.69 1.15 4.33
C ALA A 181 25.68 2.01 5.14
N PRO A 182 26.65 2.69 4.49
CA PRO A 182 27.61 3.54 5.18
C PRO A 182 26.91 4.74 5.83
N GLN A 183 27.16 4.96 7.12
CA GLN A 183 26.59 6.09 7.84
C GLN A 183 27.26 7.40 7.43
N ARG A 184 26.73 8.06 6.40
CA ARG A 184 27.16 9.40 5.98
C ARG A 184 26.35 10.45 6.73
N GLN A 185 26.80 10.83 7.92
CA GLN A 185 26.32 12.06 8.56
C GLN A 185 27.37 13.16 8.38
N PRO A 186 27.16 14.13 7.48
CA PRO A 186 27.90 15.37 7.58
C PRO A 186 27.50 16.04 8.89
N LYS A 187 28.43 16.15 9.84
CA LYS A 187 28.25 17.03 11.01
C LYS A 187 28.06 18.45 10.48
N LEU A 188 26.83 18.93 10.44
CA LEU A 188 26.54 20.31 10.08
C LEU A 188 27.14 21.22 11.16
N LYS A 189 28.13 22.03 10.79
CA LYS A 189 28.78 23.02 11.68
C LYS A 189 27.93 24.27 11.92
N CYS A 190 26.72 24.34 11.38
CA CYS A 190 25.87 25.52 11.42
C CYS A 190 24.93 25.50 12.64
N ASN A 191 24.96 26.57 13.43
CA ASN A 191 24.31 26.69 14.74
C ASN A 191 22.76 26.71 14.67
N ASN A 192 22.17 27.01 13.50
CA ASN A 192 20.71 27.21 13.34
C ASN A 192 19.93 25.99 12.80
N HIS A 193 20.56 24.83 12.61
CA HIS A 193 19.88 23.60 12.15
C HIS A 193 19.40 22.71 13.31
N ARG A 194 18.89 23.29 14.41
CA ARG A 194 18.33 22.52 15.54
C ARG A 194 17.20 21.57 15.14
N ALA A 195 16.42 21.91 14.10
CA ALA A 195 15.37 21.04 13.58
C ALA A 195 15.93 19.70 13.05
N GLN A 196 17.03 19.71 12.28
CA GLN A 196 17.67 18.48 11.80
C GLN A 196 18.31 17.67 12.93
N ASN A 197 18.84 18.34 13.96
CA ASN A 197 19.44 17.65 15.11
C ASN A 197 18.41 16.94 16.00
N ASN A 198 17.19 17.48 16.14
CA ASN A 198 16.13 16.88 16.95
C ASN A 198 15.25 15.86 16.20
N VAL A 199 15.24 15.88 14.86
CA VAL A 199 14.49 14.90 14.03
C VAL A 199 15.14 13.51 14.04
N ASN A 200 16.44 13.43 14.35
CA ASN A 200 17.20 12.17 14.41
C ASN A 200 17.14 11.46 15.77
N VAL A 201 16.24 11.87 16.67
CA VAL A 201 16.06 11.21 17.96
C VAL A 201 15.38 9.86 17.74
N ASN A 202 16.08 8.79 18.10
CA ASN A 202 15.53 7.44 18.06
C ASN A 202 14.30 7.35 18.98
N ARG A 203 13.16 6.92 18.45
CA ARG A 203 11.93 6.72 19.22
C ARG A 203 11.71 5.23 19.38
N ASN A 204 12.06 4.69 20.55
CA ASN A 204 12.05 3.25 20.83
C ASN A 204 10.68 2.55 20.67
N HIS A 205 9.59 3.28 20.51
CA HIS A 205 8.25 2.75 20.29
C HIS A 205 7.83 2.72 18.81
N LEU A 206 8.67 3.26 17.90
CA LEU A 206 8.42 3.30 16.45
C LEU A 206 9.38 2.36 15.73
N ASP A 207 8.86 1.63 14.74
CA ASP A 207 9.64 0.86 13.75
C ASP A 207 9.82 1.63 12.43
N CYS A 208 9.11 2.75 12.27
CA CYS A 208 9.24 3.66 11.14
C CYS A 208 8.99 5.10 11.61
N THR A 209 9.93 6.00 11.33
CA THR A 209 9.83 7.42 11.69
C THR A 209 9.30 8.30 10.56
N GLY A 210 9.13 7.74 9.37
CA GLY A 210 8.69 8.46 8.19
C GLY A 210 8.87 7.61 6.93
N LYS A 211 8.47 8.13 5.78
CA LYS A 211 8.65 7.45 4.50
C LYS A 211 9.30 8.36 3.48
N GLY A 212 10.22 7.82 2.71
CA GLY A 212 10.78 8.45 1.52
C GLY A 212 10.12 7.88 0.27
N ALA A 213 9.89 8.72 -0.75
CA ALA A 213 9.34 8.27 -2.02
C ALA A 213 9.98 9.02 -3.18
N CYS A 214 10.18 8.30 -4.28
CA CYS A 214 10.44 8.89 -5.59
C CYS A 214 9.14 9.05 -6.37
N ALA A 215 8.96 10.19 -7.04
CA ALA A 215 7.82 10.42 -7.93
C ALA A 215 8.26 11.09 -9.23
N CYS A 216 7.47 10.94 -10.30
CA CYS A 216 7.70 11.70 -11.53
C CYS A 216 7.41 13.19 -11.27
N ALA A 217 8.38 14.05 -11.51
CA ALA A 217 8.37 15.48 -11.18
C ALA A 217 7.20 16.24 -11.81
N ARG A 218 6.76 15.81 -12.99
CA ARG A 218 5.72 16.51 -13.78
C ARG A 218 4.30 16.16 -13.36
N HIS A 219 4.07 14.91 -12.94
CA HIS A 219 2.73 14.36 -12.76
C HIS A 219 2.47 13.83 -11.35
N GLY A 220 3.49 13.82 -10.47
CA GLY A 220 3.36 13.36 -9.09
C GLY A 220 3.12 11.86 -8.91
N ALA A 221 3.19 11.07 -9.97
CA ALA A 221 3.02 9.62 -9.87
C ALA A 221 4.23 8.98 -9.20
N PHE A 222 4.00 8.20 -8.14
CA PHE A 222 5.06 7.48 -7.44
C PHE A 222 5.73 6.46 -8.36
N VAL A 223 7.05 6.37 -8.25
CA VAL A 223 7.83 5.34 -8.94
C VAL A 223 7.59 4.00 -8.23
N PRO A 224 7.23 2.93 -8.96
CA PRO A 224 7.12 1.58 -8.40
C PRO A 224 8.38 1.16 -7.65
N ASN A 225 8.22 0.37 -6.58
CA ASN A 225 9.33 -0.16 -5.79
C ASN A 225 10.37 0.89 -5.33
N CYS A 226 9.95 2.14 -5.10
CA CYS A 226 10.83 3.26 -4.73
C CYS A 226 10.35 4.04 -3.50
N VAL A 227 9.42 3.46 -2.73
CA VAL A 227 9.00 3.99 -1.43
C VAL A 227 9.68 3.20 -0.32
N VAL A 228 10.34 3.92 0.59
CA VAL A 228 11.16 3.34 1.65
C VAL A 228 10.71 3.82 3.02
N ASN A 229 10.89 2.97 4.03
CA ASN A 229 10.69 3.35 5.42
C ASN A 229 11.96 4.01 5.95
N PHE A 230 11.79 5.14 6.65
CA PHE A 230 12.86 5.77 7.39
C PHE A 230 12.91 5.23 8.83
N GLN A 231 14.13 5.03 9.33
CA GLN A 231 14.37 4.54 10.68
C GLN A 231 14.78 5.64 11.65
N LYS A 232 15.44 6.70 11.14
CA LYS A 232 15.90 7.83 11.96
C LYS A 232 15.89 9.13 11.15
N GLY A 233 14.76 9.82 11.08
CA GLY A 233 14.66 11.07 10.31
C GLY A 233 14.70 10.80 8.80
N GLU A 234 15.48 11.54 8.02
CA GLU A 234 15.75 11.24 6.59
C GLU A 234 16.85 10.18 6.44
N ARG A 235 16.71 9.07 7.16
CA ARG A 235 17.65 7.94 7.14
C ARG A 235 16.93 6.63 6.92
#